data_AF-A0A077JII7-F1
#
_entry.id   AF-A0A077JII7-F1
#
_cell.length_a   1.000
_cell.length_b   1.000
_cell.length_c   1.000
_cell.angle_alpha   90.00
_cell.angle_beta   90.00
_cell.angle_gamma   90.00
#
_symmetry.space_group_name_H-M   'P 1'
#
loop_
_entity.id
_entity.type
_entity.pdbx_description
1 polymer ?
#
loop_
_entity_poly.entity_id
_entity_poly.type
_entity_poly.pdbx_seq_one_letter_code
_entity_poly.pdbx_strand_id
1 'polypeptide(L)'
;MYHEIPKLNRKELRNFGLLTGTIISGLFGLFMPLIRGHKLPLTPWFITGVMYGLATFIPQSLGPIYNNWMKVAQVLAWINTRIILGLIFFFVVTPMAFIMRLFNRDQMKKINPSLETYRISSFIKEKISMEKPY
;
A
#
# COMPACT_ATOMS: atom_id res chain seq x y z
N MET A 1 -3.77 9.18 3.89
CA MET A 1 -4.19 10.16 2.87
C MET A 1 -5.36 9.53 2.12
N TYR A 2 -6.60 9.88 2.50
CA TYR A 2 -7.78 9.39 1.77
C TYR A 2 -7.80 10.11 0.43
N HIS A 3 -7.60 9.36 -0.65
CA HIS A 3 -7.69 9.91 -2.00
C HIS A 3 -9.18 10.13 -2.32
N GLU A 4 -9.53 11.23 -2.95
CA GLU A 4 -10.90 11.42 -3.38
C GLU A 4 -11.26 10.32 -4.40
N ILE A 5 -12.40 9.67 -4.21
CA ILE A 5 -12.87 8.62 -5.11
C ILE A 5 -13.31 9.32 -6.40
N PRO A 6 -12.63 9.12 -7.54
CA PRO A 6 -12.98 9.80 -8.77
C PRO A 6 -14.39 9.38 -9.20
N LYS A 7 -15.20 10.36 -9.63
CA LYS A 7 -16.52 10.09 -10.19
C LYS A 7 -16.33 9.43 -11.56
N LEU A 8 -16.60 8.12 -11.62
CA LEU A 8 -16.46 7.34 -12.84
C LEU A 8 -17.50 7.71 -13.90
N ASN A 9 -17.10 7.71 -15.16
CA ASN A 9 -18.01 7.81 -16.30
C ASN A 9 -18.75 6.47 -16.53
N ARG A 10 -19.90 6.49 -17.22
CA ARG A 10 -20.75 5.30 -17.49
C ARG A 10 -19.96 4.13 -18.11
N LYS A 11 -18.99 4.43 -18.97
CA LYS A 11 -18.11 3.43 -19.61
C LYS A 11 -17.17 2.76 -18.60
N GLU A 12 -16.61 3.53 -17.67
CA GLU A 12 -15.70 3.02 -16.65
C GLU A 12 -16.44 2.19 -15.60
N LEU A 13 -17.65 2.61 -15.24
CA LEU A 13 -18.52 1.87 -14.32
C LEU A 13 -18.93 0.50 -14.91
N ARG A 14 -19.15 0.43 -16.23
CA ARG A 14 -19.38 -0.83 -16.95
C ARG A 14 -18.12 -1.71 -16.96
N ASN A 15 -16.95 -1.13 -17.24
CA ASN A 15 -15.69 -1.88 -17.21
C ASN A 15 -15.39 -2.43 -15.81
N PHE A 16 -15.68 -1.67 -14.76
CA PHE A 16 -15.58 -2.14 -13.37
C PHE A 16 -16.49 -3.34 -13.12
N GLY A 17 -17.76 -3.28 -13.51
CA GLY A 17 -18.70 -4.39 -13.38
C GLY A 17 -18.27 -5.64 -14.16
N LEU A 18 -17.74 -5.46 -15.38
CA LEU A 18 -17.23 -6.56 -16.20
C LEU A 18 -15.97 -7.19 -15.59
N LEU A 19 -14.99 -6.39 -15.18
CA LEU A 19 -13.76 -6.88 -14.56
C LEU A 19 -14.03 -7.60 -13.24
N THR A 20 -14.83 -6.98 -12.35
CA THR A 20 -15.19 -7.60 -11.07
C THR A 20 -16.02 -8.85 -11.26
N GLY A 21 -17.00 -8.85 -12.16
CA GLY A 21 -17.80 -10.03 -12.51
C GLY A 21 -16.93 -11.16 -13.07
N THR A 22 -15.96 -10.85 -13.93
CA THR A 22 -15.03 -11.84 -14.49
C THR A 22 -14.13 -12.45 -13.42
N ILE A 23 -13.57 -11.61 -12.53
CA ILE A 23 -12.73 -12.06 -11.42
C ILE A 23 -13.54 -12.94 -10.47
N ILE A 24 -14.75 -12.52 -10.08
CA ILE A 24 -15.62 -13.28 -9.18
C ILE A 24 -16.03 -14.62 -9.82
N SER A 25 -16.41 -14.61 -11.10
CA SER A 25 -16.76 -15.82 -11.85
C SER A 25 -15.58 -16.80 -11.96
N GLY A 26 -14.39 -16.31 -12.29
CA GLY A 26 -13.20 -17.15 -12.38
C GLY A 26 -12.78 -17.73 -11.03
N LEU A 27 -12.74 -16.91 -9.98
CA LEU A 27 -12.25 -17.31 -8.66
C LEU A 27 -13.25 -18.22 -7.94
N PHE A 28 -14.54 -17.85 -7.92
CA PHE A 28 -15.58 -18.58 -7.17
C PHE A 28 -16.33 -19.59 -8.03
N GLY A 29 -16.49 -19.34 -9.32
CA GLY A 29 -17.21 -20.23 -10.24
C GLY A 29 -16.35 -21.35 -10.81
N LEU A 30 -15.03 -21.15 -10.96
CA LEU A 30 -14.13 -22.12 -11.59
C LEU A 30 -13.02 -22.62 -10.66
N PHE A 31 -12.29 -21.72 -10.00
CA PHE A 31 -11.13 -22.09 -9.18
C PHE A 31 -11.52 -22.80 -7.87
N MET A 32 -12.52 -22.29 -7.16
CA MET A 32 -13.02 -22.86 -5.90
C MET A 32 -13.60 -24.28 -6.04
N PRO A 33 -14.44 -24.61 -7.06
CA PRO A 33 -14.91 -25.98 -7.26
C PRO A 33 -13.81 -26.93 -7.74
N LEU A 34 -12.84 -26.46 -8.53
CA LEU A 34 -11.71 -27.29 -8.98
C LEU A 34 -10.87 -27.83 -7.80
N ILE A 35 -10.68 -27.01 -6.76
CA ILE A 35 -9.86 -27.37 -5.59
C ILE A 35 -10.63 -28.28 -4.61
N ARG A 36 -11.96 -28.14 -4.53
CA ARG A 36 -12.80 -28.83 -3.53
C ARG A 36 -13.44 -30.13 -4.04
N GLY A 37 -13.37 -30.43 -5.33
CA GLY A 37 -13.91 -31.65 -5.94
C GLY A 37 -15.43 -31.84 -5.79
N HIS A 38 -16.16 -30.78 -5.43
CA HIS A 38 -17.61 -30.82 -5.23
C HIS A 38 -18.35 -30.19 -6.41
N LYS A 39 -19.60 -30.63 -6.64
CA LYS A 39 -20.50 -30.12 -7.69
C LYS A 39 -20.52 -28.60 -7.70
N LEU A 40 -20.48 -28.01 -8.91
CA LEU A 40 -20.52 -26.57 -9.14
C LEU A 40 -21.63 -25.93 -8.29
N PRO A 41 -21.30 -25.17 -7.24
CA PRO A 41 -22.33 -24.50 -6.46
C PRO A 41 -23.01 -23.44 -7.33
N LEU A 42 -24.34 -23.49 -7.44
CA LEU A 42 -25.15 -22.55 -8.23
C LEU A 42 -25.17 -21.13 -7.65
N THR A 43 -24.83 -20.98 -6.37
CA THR A 43 -24.83 -19.72 -5.61
C THR A 43 -23.90 -18.64 -6.20
N PRO A 44 -22.61 -18.91 -6.48
CA PRO A 44 -21.74 -17.94 -7.14
C PRO A 44 -22.18 -17.59 -8.56
N TRP A 45 -22.76 -18.52 -9.30
CA TRP A 45 -23.33 -18.25 -10.63
C TRP A 45 -24.52 -17.29 -10.59
N PHE A 46 -25.41 -17.42 -9.59
CA PHE A 46 -26.51 -16.48 -9.36
C PHE A 46 -26.02 -15.07 -9.03
N ILE A 47 -25.04 -14.95 -8.12
CA ILE A 47 -24.44 -13.66 -7.74
C ILE A 47 -23.75 -13.01 -8.93
N THR A 48 -23.04 -13.81 -9.73
CA THR A 48 -22.37 -13.34 -10.94
C THR A 48 -23.41 -12.89 -11.98
N GLY A 49 -24.48 -13.67 -12.20
CA GLY A 49 -25.56 -13.32 -13.12
C GLY A 49 -26.29 -12.04 -12.74
N VAL A 50 -26.55 -11.82 -11.44
CA VAL A 50 -27.15 -10.58 -10.93
C VAL A 50 -26.18 -9.41 -11.11
N MET A 51 -24.90 -9.56 -10.77
CA MET A 51 -23.90 -8.51 -11.02
C MET A 51 -23.74 -8.18 -12.51
N TYR A 52 -23.72 -9.19 -13.38
CA TYR A 52 -23.54 -9.02 -14.82
C TYR A 52 -24.79 -8.41 -15.47
N GLY A 53 -25.98 -8.82 -15.02
CA GLY A 53 -27.25 -8.22 -15.39
C GLY A 53 -27.32 -6.75 -14.98
N LEU A 54 -26.99 -6.43 -13.73
CA LEU A 54 -26.94 -5.03 -13.27
C LEU A 54 -25.89 -4.21 -14.03
N ALA A 55 -24.71 -4.78 -14.31
CA ALA A 55 -23.65 -4.10 -15.07
C ALA A 55 -24.02 -3.84 -16.53
N THR A 56 -24.83 -4.70 -17.15
CA THR A 56 -25.22 -4.59 -18.56
C THR A 56 -26.46 -3.73 -18.76
N PHE A 57 -27.48 -3.88 -17.92
CA PHE A 57 -28.76 -3.19 -18.09
C PHE A 57 -28.81 -1.81 -17.43
N ILE A 58 -28.24 -1.63 -16.21
CA ILE A 58 -28.32 -0.35 -15.47
C ILE A 58 -26.98 -0.04 -14.79
N PRO A 59 -25.96 0.40 -15.56
CA PRO A 59 -24.64 0.71 -14.99
C PRO A 59 -24.70 1.80 -13.92
N GLN A 60 -25.64 2.75 -13.99
CA GLN A 60 -25.79 3.82 -13.01
C GLN A 60 -26.14 3.33 -11.59
N SER A 61 -26.78 2.16 -11.45
CA SER A 61 -27.03 1.53 -10.15
C SER A 61 -25.75 1.05 -9.48
N LEU A 62 -24.66 0.87 -10.24
CA LEU A 62 -23.35 0.51 -9.69
C LEU A 62 -22.58 1.70 -9.08
N GLY A 63 -23.11 2.94 -9.14
CA GLY A 63 -22.49 4.09 -8.49
C GLY A 63 -22.26 3.90 -6.98
N PRO A 64 -23.29 3.60 -6.17
CA PRO A 64 -23.13 3.37 -4.73
C PRO A 64 -22.29 2.13 -4.39
N ILE A 65 -22.41 1.03 -5.14
CA ILE A 65 -21.61 -0.18 -4.88
C ILE A 65 -20.13 0.07 -5.16
N TYR A 66 -19.80 0.79 -6.24
CA TYR A 66 -18.43 1.21 -6.55
C TYR A 66 -17.85 2.09 -5.45
N ASN A 67 -18.63 3.06 -4.96
CA ASN A 67 -18.16 3.96 -3.90
C ASN A 67 -17.86 3.20 -2.60
N ASN A 68 -18.74 2.29 -2.19
CA ASN A 68 -18.52 1.44 -1.01
C ASN A 68 -17.33 0.50 -1.20
N TRP A 69 -17.20 -0.11 -2.39
CA TRP A 69 -16.06 -0.95 -2.72
C TRP A 69 -14.74 -0.16 -2.67
N MET A 70 -14.73 1.06 -3.17
CA MET A 70 -13.54 1.90 -3.17
C MET A 70 -13.15 2.34 -1.76
N LYS A 71 -14.12 2.59 -0.86
CA LYS A 71 -13.83 2.81 0.58
C LYS A 71 -13.11 1.61 1.19
N VAL A 72 -13.57 0.39 0.89
CA VAL A 72 -12.89 -0.84 1.35
C VAL A 72 -11.49 -0.92 0.77
N ALA A 73 -11.32 -0.65 -0.53
CA ALA A 73 -10.01 -0.64 -1.18
C ALA A 73 -9.04 0.38 -0.54
N GLN A 74 -9.54 1.54 -0.11
CA GLN A 74 -8.74 2.55 0.59
C GLN A 74 -8.27 2.08 1.96
N VAL A 75 -9.15 1.44 2.74
CA VAL A 75 -8.77 0.84 4.02
C VAL A 75 -7.71 -0.25 3.80
N LEU A 76 -7.91 -1.09 2.78
CA LEU A 76 -6.95 -2.13 2.43
C LEU A 76 -5.60 -1.54 2.03
N ALA A 77 -5.58 -0.46 1.23
CA ALA A 77 -4.36 0.25 0.85
C ALA A 77 -3.64 0.87 2.06
N TRP A 78 -4.40 1.43 3.02
CA TRP A 78 -3.85 1.95 4.27
C TRP A 78 -3.22 0.87 5.14
N ILE A 79 -3.83 -0.32 5.19
CA ILE A 79 -3.24 -1.49 5.87
C ILE A 79 -1.98 -1.95 5.11
N ASN A 80 -2.06 -2.09 3.79
CA ASN A 80 -0.98 -2.59 2.95
C ASN A 80 0.30 -1.75 3.07
N THR A 81 0.17 -0.42 3.03
CA THR A 81 1.32 0.49 3.19
C THR A 81 2.01 0.31 4.54
N ARG A 82 1.26 0.09 5.62
CA ARG A 82 1.82 -0.18 6.96
C ARG A 82 2.47 -1.55 7.05
N ILE A 83 1.86 -2.57 6.46
CA ILE A 83 2.42 -3.92 6.41
C ILE A 83 3.74 -3.90 5.65
N ILE A 84 3.77 -3.32 4.45
CA ILE A 84 4.99 -3.23 3.63
C ILE A 84 6.09 -2.49 4.39
N LEU A 85 5.78 -1.34 4.99
CA LEU A 85 6.77 -0.58 5.75
C LEU A 85 7.27 -1.35 6.98
N GLY A 86 6.36 -2.02 7.71
CA GLY A 86 6.71 -2.87 8.84
C GLY A 86 7.60 -4.05 8.44
N LEU A 87 7.29 -4.69 7.30
CA LEU A 87 8.11 -5.77 6.75
C LEU A 87 9.50 -5.26 6.37
N ILE A 88 9.60 -4.13 5.67
CA ILE A 88 10.91 -3.54 5.31
C ILE A 88 11.71 -3.23 6.57
N PHE A 89 11.08 -2.61 7.58
CA PHE A 89 11.76 -2.30 8.83
C PHE A 89 12.27 -3.57 9.53
N PHE A 90 11.43 -4.60 9.63
CA PHE A 90 11.78 -5.83 10.36
C PHE A 90 12.78 -6.70 9.59
N PHE A 91 12.64 -6.84 8.27
CA PHE A 91 13.46 -7.75 7.46
C PHE A 91 14.68 -7.10 6.82
N VAL A 92 14.72 -5.77 6.71
CA VAL A 92 15.86 -5.06 6.11
C VAL A 92 16.58 -4.22 7.16
N VAL A 93 15.87 -3.28 7.79
CA VAL A 93 16.50 -2.31 8.70
C VAL A 93 16.99 -2.96 10.00
N THR A 94 16.17 -3.82 10.60
CA THR A 94 16.49 -4.49 11.87
C THR A 94 17.69 -5.44 11.76
N PRO A 95 17.79 -6.35 10.77
CA PRO A 95 18.97 -7.18 10.62
C PRO A 95 20.20 -6.35 10.22
N MET A 96 20.04 -5.29 9.42
CA MET A 96 21.14 -4.37 9.13
C MET A 96 21.70 -3.74 10.41
N ALA A 97 20.84 -3.26 11.32
CA ALA A 97 21.27 -2.73 12.61
C ALA A 97 21.95 -3.80 13.48
N PHE A 98 21.43 -5.02 13.48
CA PHE A 98 22.03 -6.14 14.21
C PHE A 98 23.43 -6.48 13.68
N ILE A 99 23.58 -6.52 12.35
CA ILE A 99 24.87 -6.72 11.66
C ILE A 99 25.85 -5.60 12.03
N MET A 100 25.43 -4.33 11.99
CA MET A 100 26.29 -3.20 12.38
C MET A 100 26.74 -3.28 13.85
N ARG A 101 25.86 -3.71 14.75
CA ARG A 101 26.20 -3.96 16.16
C ARG A 101 27.21 -5.10 16.31
N LEU A 102 27.04 -6.20 15.56
CA LEU A 102 27.97 -7.32 15.60
C LEU A 102 29.36 -6.95 15.10
N PHE A 103 29.44 -6.11 14.06
CA PHE A 103 30.72 -5.58 13.55
C PHE A 103 31.25 -4.37 14.36
N ASN A 104 30.61 -4.02 15.47
CA ASN A 104 30.96 -2.90 16.36
C ASN A 104 31.19 -1.57 15.62
N ARG A 105 30.45 -1.37 14.51
CA ARG A 105 30.49 -0.17 13.69
C ARG A 105 29.48 0.82 14.25
N ASP A 106 29.86 1.48 15.33
CA ASP A 106 29.11 2.60 15.88
C ASP A 106 29.42 3.87 15.09
N GLN A 107 28.42 4.39 14.37
CA GLN A 107 28.53 5.66 13.64
C GLN A 107 28.23 6.86 14.54
N MET A 108 27.65 6.64 15.73
CA MET A 108 27.48 7.72 16.69
C MET A 108 28.81 8.00 17.38
N LYS A 109 29.16 9.28 17.48
CA LYS A 109 30.26 9.72 18.34
C LYS A 109 29.91 9.27 19.76
N LYS A 110 30.73 8.41 20.34
CA LYS A 110 30.58 7.98 21.72
C LYS A 110 30.54 9.21 22.62
N ILE A 111 29.64 9.18 23.59
CA ILE A 111 29.57 10.22 24.61
C ILE A 111 30.91 10.16 25.38
N ASN A 112 31.70 11.22 25.30
CA ASN A 112 32.93 11.40 26.04
C ASN A 112 32.60 12.06 27.40
N PRO A 113 32.65 11.31 28.51
CA PRO A 113 32.35 11.84 29.85
C PRO A 113 33.39 12.84 30.36
N SER A 114 34.56 12.94 29.71
CA SER A 114 35.63 13.86 30.09
C SER A 114 35.47 15.27 29.50
N LEU A 115 34.45 15.49 28.65
CA LEU A 115 34.16 16.80 28.06
C LEU A 115 32.97 17.44 28.78
N GLU A 116 33.17 18.63 29.36
CA GLU A 116 32.09 19.42 29.97
C GLU A 116 31.07 19.91 28.92
N THR A 117 31.48 20.08 27.66
CA THR A 117 30.58 20.48 26.57
C THR A 117 31.10 20.00 25.21
N TYR A 118 30.20 19.56 24.32
CA TYR A 118 30.51 19.26 22.91
C TYR A 118 30.60 20.50 22.00
N ARG A 119 30.50 21.70 22.57
CA ARG A 119 30.47 22.94 21.83
C ARG A 119 31.87 23.22 21.30
N ILE A 120 31.99 23.26 19.98
CA ILE A 120 33.22 23.71 19.32
C ILE A 120 33.10 25.22 19.17
N SER A 121 34.02 25.98 19.76
CA SER A 121 34.09 27.43 19.57
C SER A 121 34.30 27.73 18.09
N SER A 122 33.43 28.56 17.52
CA SER A 122 33.58 29.03 16.14
C SER A 122 34.79 29.94 16.06
N PHE A 123 35.77 29.58 15.22
CA PHE A 123 36.87 30.48 14.88
C PHE A 123 36.35 31.63 14.02
N ILE A 124 36.97 32.81 14.15
CA ILE A 124 36.68 33.97 13.30
C ILE A 124 37.11 33.60 11.87
N LYS A 125 36.14 33.37 10.99
CA LYS A 125 36.39 33.09 9.57
C LYS A 125 36.93 34.36 8.90
N GLU A 126 38.06 34.26 8.20
CA GLU A 126 38.55 35.36 7.37
C GLU A 126 37.51 35.72 6.31
N LYS A 127 37.36 37.02 6.01
CA LYS A 127 36.38 37.57 5.03
C LYS A 127 36.47 36.87 3.66
N ILE A 128 37.67 36.44 3.28
CA ILE A 128 37.98 35.74 2.04
C ILE A 128 37.27 34.37 1.96
N SER A 129 36.96 33.72 3.09
CA SER A 129 36.28 32.43 3.12
C SER A 129 34.83 32.47 2.60
N MET A 130 34.23 33.65 2.46
CA MET A 130 32.90 33.82 1.86
C MET A 130 32.94 34.11 0.36
N GLU A 131 34.10 34.40 -0.23
CA GLU A 131 34.23 34.72 -1.66
C GLU A 131 34.20 33.49 -2.56
N LYS A 132 34.53 32.30 -2.02
CA LYS A 132 34.40 31.01 -2.72
C LYS A 132 33.69 30.00 -1.82
N PRO A 133 32.36 29.85 -1.97
CA PRO A 133 31.56 29.00 -1.10
C PRO A 133 31.61 27.49 -1.44
N TYR A 134 32.35 27.09 -2.49
CA TYR A 134 32.48 25.70 -2.96
C TYR A 134 33.94 25.34 -3.18
#